data_AF-A0A7C1GK13-F1
#
_entry.id   AF-A0A7C1GK13-F1
#
_cell.length_a   1.000
_cell.length_b   1.000
_cell.length_c   1.000
_cell.angle_alpha   90.00
_cell.angle_beta   90.00
_cell.angle_gamma   90.00
#
_symmetry.space_group_name_H-M   'P 1'
#
loop_
_entity.id
_entity.type
_entity.pdbx_description
1 polymer ?
#
loop_
_entity_poly.entity_id
_entity_poly.type
_entity_poly.pdbx_seq_one_letter_code
_entity_poly.pdbx_strand_id
1 'polypeptide(L)'
;MQFRLKLPPAPSLVTSWLWEGYLEVLDKGLEGVVTENSNIPDDLNVVLTGNDYNSIRRICKAGEGEKITLEFLLKCLMNTFRDMEEYSVTVKVDLNNYSQMYGTKDFIEKGFSEVTRSGISLQLMKVDRYQGISSFELKTFSKQVTTYADAPALLLFLLGVLSTFSVRRSAELYFIFLGTTEYASAVNEPTLYLNIKNIIRREVRNAVEEMNGWFDEYVYLRILFNKEIIESAKNLMKEAVNLRIVKILREGQTLKVYADYPLTILTRSKLFENLDLVDCINSSLDSVAGCASRFIAGKPGEEGYHAYMAIKKLYMYVNTFNPTFLAEYNREIAMLRELKPKCVKERPKFLYEQKCE
;
A
#
# COMPACT_ATOMS: atom_id res chain seq x y z
N MET A 1 -9.27 23.27 -10.17
CA MET A 1 -7.86 23.11 -9.79
C MET A 1 -7.28 21.90 -10.52
N GLN A 2 -6.30 22.11 -11.40
CA GLN A 2 -5.64 21.03 -12.15
C GLN A 2 -4.18 20.89 -11.70
N PHE A 3 -3.73 19.66 -11.43
CA PHE A 3 -2.32 19.37 -11.18
C PHE A 3 -1.63 18.89 -12.46
N ARG A 4 -0.38 19.30 -12.66
CA ARG A 4 0.54 18.69 -13.64
C ARG A 4 1.78 18.17 -12.93
N LEU A 5 1.99 16.86 -12.97
CA LEU A 5 3.20 16.25 -12.43
C LEU A 5 4.30 16.16 -13.49
N LYS A 6 5.49 16.63 -13.12
CA LYS A 6 6.73 16.38 -13.86
C LYS A 6 7.73 15.74 -12.91
N LEU A 7 7.57 14.44 -12.72
CA LEU A 7 8.45 13.63 -11.88
C LEU A 7 9.51 12.94 -12.74
N PRO A 8 10.76 12.82 -12.26
CA PRO A 8 11.73 11.95 -12.90
C PRO A 8 11.22 10.49 -12.88
N PRO A 9 11.63 9.64 -13.82
CA PRO A 9 11.22 8.23 -13.89
C PRO A 9 11.77 7.36 -12.74
N ALA A 10 12.31 7.97 -11.67
CA ALA A 10 12.96 7.25 -10.58
C ALA A 10 11.91 6.71 -9.59
N PRO A 11 11.96 5.41 -9.23
CA PRO A 11 10.99 4.76 -8.35
C PRO A 11 11.29 5.05 -6.87
N SER A 12 11.18 6.31 -6.45
CA SER A 12 11.22 6.67 -5.03
C SER A 12 9.85 6.42 -4.40
N LEU A 13 9.78 6.03 -3.13
CA LEU A 13 8.51 5.88 -2.43
C LEU A 13 7.76 7.20 -2.31
N VAL A 14 8.48 8.31 -2.11
CA VAL A 14 7.91 9.67 -2.15
C VAL A 14 7.31 9.98 -3.52
N THR A 15 8.01 9.67 -4.62
CA THR A 15 7.46 9.86 -5.97
C THR A 15 6.24 8.99 -6.21
N SER A 16 6.20 7.78 -5.65
CA SER A 16 5.03 6.90 -5.75
C SER A 16 3.83 7.53 -5.05
N TRP A 17 3.97 8.04 -3.82
CA TRP A 17 2.87 8.75 -3.15
C TRP A 17 2.40 9.98 -3.92
N LEU A 18 3.29 10.75 -4.53
CA LEU A 18 2.88 11.88 -5.37
C LEU A 18 2.05 11.44 -6.58
N TRP A 19 2.44 10.36 -7.24
CA TRP A 19 1.67 9.77 -8.34
C TRP A 19 0.30 9.28 -7.86
N GLU A 20 0.23 8.56 -6.74
CA GLU A 20 -1.01 8.04 -6.20
C GLU A 20 -1.99 9.16 -5.80
N GLY A 21 -1.47 10.21 -5.16
CA GLY A 21 -2.29 11.37 -4.82
C GLY A 21 -2.77 12.13 -6.05
N TYR A 22 -1.97 12.16 -7.12
CA TYR A 22 -2.40 12.74 -8.39
C TYR A 22 -3.49 11.92 -9.07
N LEU A 23 -3.38 10.58 -9.07
CA LEU A 23 -4.41 9.70 -9.61
C LEU A 23 -5.75 9.88 -8.88
N GLU A 24 -5.73 10.01 -7.55
CA GLU A 24 -6.94 10.31 -6.78
C GLU A 24 -7.58 11.63 -7.20
N VAL A 25 -6.78 12.68 -7.42
CA VAL A 25 -7.29 13.98 -7.87
C VAL A 25 -7.84 13.89 -9.29
N LEU A 26 -7.23 13.10 -10.18
CA LEU A 26 -7.75 12.87 -11.53
C LEU A 26 -9.08 12.10 -11.52
N ASP A 27 -9.23 11.12 -10.63
CA ASP A 27 -10.43 10.28 -10.51
C ASP A 27 -11.63 11.05 -9.93
N LYS A 28 -11.42 11.72 -8.79
CA LYS A 28 -12.53 12.25 -7.98
C LYS A 28 -12.59 13.77 -7.95
N GLY A 29 -11.57 14.45 -8.47
CA GLY A 29 -11.34 15.86 -8.20
C GLY A 29 -10.95 16.13 -6.74
N LEU A 30 -10.35 17.28 -6.47
CA LEU A 30 -9.85 17.58 -5.13
C LEU A 30 -10.94 17.57 -4.05
N GLU A 31 -12.12 18.11 -4.35
CA GLU A 31 -13.25 18.13 -3.40
C GLU A 31 -13.75 16.72 -3.09
N GLY A 32 -13.90 15.86 -4.12
CA GLY A 32 -14.34 14.48 -3.95
C GLY A 32 -13.37 13.64 -3.10
N VAL A 33 -12.07 13.75 -3.37
CA VAL A 33 -11.04 13.07 -2.56
C VAL A 33 -11.16 13.45 -1.09
N VAL A 34 -11.43 14.72 -0.79
CA VAL A 34 -11.47 15.19 0.60
C VAL A 34 -12.71 14.70 1.32
N THR A 35 -13.87 14.75 0.67
CA THR A 35 -15.11 14.26 1.27
C THR A 35 -14.97 12.78 1.64
N GLU A 36 -14.39 11.96 0.77
CA GLU A 36 -14.13 10.54 1.05
C GLU A 36 -13.06 10.31 2.12
N ASN A 37 -12.01 11.12 2.13
CA ASN A 37 -10.91 10.99 3.09
C ASN A 37 -11.12 11.81 4.39
N SER A 38 -12.34 12.31 4.62
CA SER A 38 -12.68 13.02 5.86
C SER A 38 -12.58 12.12 7.10
N ASN A 39 -12.75 10.81 6.92
CA ASN A 39 -12.52 9.80 7.95
C ASN A 39 -11.13 9.20 7.80
N ILE A 40 -10.10 9.98 8.14
CA ILE A 40 -8.72 9.49 8.18
C ILE A 40 -8.64 8.37 9.22
N PRO A 41 -8.14 7.17 8.87
CA PRO A 41 -7.98 6.10 9.85
C PRO A 41 -7.13 6.58 11.03
N ASP A 42 -7.63 6.41 12.26
CA ASP A 42 -6.89 6.77 13.47
C ASP A 42 -5.50 6.13 13.51
N ASP A 43 -5.40 4.93 12.94
CA ASP A 43 -4.18 4.17 12.77
C ASP A 43 -3.12 4.85 11.91
N LEU A 44 -3.49 5.79 11.05
CA LEU A 44 -2.55 6.51 10.19
C LEU A 44 -1.92 7.72 10.91
N ASN A 45 -2.55 8.25 11.95
CA ASN A 45 -2.01 9.40 12.69
C ASN A 45 -0.62 9.14 13.30
N VAL A 46 -0.23 7.87 13.51
CA VAL A 46 1.11 7.52 14.03
C VAL A 46 2.25 7.73 13.05
N VAL A 47 1.93 8.03 11.79
CA VAL A 47 2.91 8.43 10.78
C VAL A 47 3.51 9.80 11.11
N LEU A 48 2.77 10.67 11.79
CA LEU A 48 3.29 11.95 12.27
C LEU A 48 4.15 11.74 13.53
N THR A 49 5.35 12.29 13.49
CA THR A 49 6.35 12.21 14.55
C THR A 49 6.53 13.56 15.25
N GLY A 50 7.25 13.57 16.39
CA GLY A 50 7.48 14.79 17.17
C GLY A 50 8.04 15.95 16.34
N ASN A 51 8.93 15.65 15.39
CA ASN A 51 9.57 16.64 14.52
C ASN A 51 8.63 17.20 13.45
N ASP A 52 7.58 16.45 13.09
CA ASP A 52 6.62 16.86 12.07
C ASP A 52 5.69 17.95 12.61
N TYR A 53 5.28 17.83 13.88
CA TYR A 53 4.36 18.78 14.52
C TYR A 53 4.87 20.22 14.50
N ASN A 54 6.17 20.43 14.73
CA ASN A 54 6.75 21.78 14.68
C ASN A 54 6.66 22.40 13.27
N SER A 55 6.91 21.59 12.24
CA SER A 55 6.81 22.02 10.84
C SER A 55 5.36 22.36 10.47
N ILE A 56 4.40 21.55 10.93
CA ILE A 56 2.97 21.75 10.70
C ILE A 56 2.46 22.99 11.43
N ARG A 57 2.81 23.17 12.72
CA ARG A 57 2.43 24.36 13.52
C ARG A 57 2.81 25.64 12.82
N ARG A 58 4.05 25.71 12.33
CA ARG A 58 4.60 26.89 11.65
C ARG A 58 3.77 27.27 10.42
N ILE A 59 3.35 26.30 9.62
CA ILE A 59 2.73 26.57 8.32
C ILE A 59 1.22 26.71 8.43
N CYS A 60 0.60 25.92 9.28
CA CYS A 60 -0.82 26.03 9.56
C CYS A 60 -1.17 27.13 10.57
N LYS A 61 -0.16 27.84 11.09
CA LYS A 61 -0.29 28.87 12.14
C LYS A 61 -1.10 28.37 13.34
N ALA A 62 -0.90 27.11 13.69
CA ALA A 62 -1.65 26.43 14.75
C ALA A 62 -1.31 27.05 16.12
N GLY A 63 -2.33 27.29 16.95
CA GLY A 63 -2.16 27.83 18.30
C GLY A 63 -1.43 26.88 19.26
N GLU A 64 -0.93 27.43 20.37
CA GLU A 64 -0.42 26.60 21.46
C GLU A 64 -1.55 25.75 22.05
N GLY A 65 -1.34 24.43 22.10
CA GLY A 65 -2.34 23.47 22.59
C GLY A 65 -3.24 22.87 21.52
N GLU A 66 -3.21 23.36 20.27
CA GLU A 66 -3.94 22.72 19.17
C GLU A 66 -3.42 21.29 18.91
N LYS A 67 -4.36 20.35 18.83
CA LYS A 67 -4.09 18.96 18.51
C LYS A 67 -3.80 18.84 17.02
N ILE A 68 -2.55 18.58 16.68
CA ILE A 68 -2.15 18.33 15.30
C ILE A 68 -2.40 16.88 14.94
N THR A 69 -3.27 16.69 13.97
CA THR A 69 -3.58 15.41 13.32
C THR A 69 -3.28 15.52 11.82
N LEU A 70 -3.32 14.40 11.11
CA LEU A 70 -3.29 14.42 9.64
C LEU A 70 -4.50 15.17 9.07
N GLU A 71 -5.65 15.06 9.72
CA GLU A 71 -6.89 15.74 9.31
C GLU A 71 -6.73 17.27 9.42
N PHE A 72 -6.13 17.74 10.52
CA PHE A 72 -5.81 19.14 10.71
C PHE A 72 -4.89 19.66 9.60
N LEU A 73 -3.80 18.94 9.32
CA LEU A 73 -2.86 19.30 8.26
C LEU A 73 -3.54 19.32 6.89
N LEU A 74 -4.35 18.31 6.57
CA LEU A 74 -5.07 18.24 5.30
C LEU A 74 -6.01 19.44 5.13
N LYS A 75 -6.84 19.76 6.13
CA LYS A 75 -7.74 20.93 6.11
C LYS A 75 -6.98 22.25 5.96
N CYS A 76 -5.87 22.40 6.67
CA CYS A 76 -5.00 23.56 6.56
C CYS A 76 -4.45 23.75 5.13
N LEU A 77 -3.92 22.68 4.53
CA LEU A 77 -3.41 22.73 3.16
C LEU A 77 -4.54 23.05 2.17
N MET A 78 -5.69 22.40 2.31
CA MET A 78 -6.84 22.66 1.44
C MET A 78 -7.32 24.10 1.47
N ASN A 79 -7.44 24.69 2.67
CA ASN A 79 -7.86 26.09 2.82
C ASN A 79 -6.87 27.04 2.14
N THR A 80 -5.60 26.65 2.06
CA THR A 80 -4.56 27.42 1.34
C THR A 80 -4.75 27.37 -0.18
N PHE A 81 -5.47 26.37 -0.70
CA PHE A 81 -5.53 26.05 -2.13
C PHE A 81 -6.91 26.11 -2.77
N ARG A 82 -7.93 26.54 -2.01
CA ARG A 82 -9.30 26.64 -2.50
C ARG A 82 -9.45 27.56 -3.71
N ASP A 83 -8.59 28.58 -3.83
CA ASP A 83 -8.75 29.69 -4.76
C ASP A 83 -7.77 29.69 -5.95
N MET A 84 -7.03 28.61 -6.19
CA MET A 84 -6.02 28.57 -7.26
C MET A 84 -6.38 27.61 -8.40
N GLU A 85 -6.13 28.07 -9.63
CA GLU A 85 -6.61 27.40 -10.85
C GLU A 85 -5.74 26.21 -11.28
N GLU A 86 -4.40 26.32 -11.22
CA GLU A 86 -3.48 25.30 -11.72
C GLU A 86 -2.14 25.25 -10.96
N TYR A 87 -1.63 24.03 -10.71
CA TYR A 87 -0.31 23.79 -10.13
C TYR A 87 0.50 22.82 -10.96
N SER A 88 1.76 23.14 -11.20
CA SER A 88 2.73 22.14 -11.66
C SER A 88 3.64 21.75 -10.50
N VAL A 89 3.63 20.46 -10.16
CA VAL A 89 4.54 19.89 -9.16
C VAL A 89 5.71 19.23 -9.89
N THR A 90 6.90 19.65 -9.51
CA THR A 90 8.18 19.27 -10.10
C THR A 90 9.15 18.80 -9.02
N VAL A 91 10.22 18.13 -9.41
CA VAL A 91 11.25 17.62 -8.48
C VAL A 91 12.61 18.16 -8.84
N LYS A 92 13.40 18.51 -7.83
CA LYS A 92 14.82 18.84 -7.95
C LYS A 92 15.62 18.09 -6.89
N VAL A 93 16.72 17.47 -7.30
CA VAL A 93 17.71 16.88 -6.39
C VAL A 93 18.93 17.81 -6.36
N ASP A 94 19.31 18.28 -5.18
CA ASP A 94 20.51 19.08 -4.95
C ASP A 94 21.50 18.27 -4.10
N LEU A 95 22.53 17.76 -4.77
CA LEU A 95 23.57 16.93 -4.15
C LEU A 95 24.57 17.73 -3.32
N ASN A 96 24.72 19.03 -3.58
CA ASN A 96 25.62 19.88 -2.80
C ASN A 96 25.06 20.11 -1.40
N ASN A 97 23.73 20.26 -1.31
CA ASN A 97 23.02 20.48 -0.07
C ASN A 97 22.36 19.21 0.52
N TYR A 98 22.60 18.04 -0.09
CA TYR A 98 21.97 16.76 0.27
C TYR A 98 20.45 16.88 0.46
N SER A 99 19.77 17.47 -0.53
CA SER A 99 18.33 17.71 -0.43
C SER A 99 17.57 17.29 -1.69
N GLN A 100 16.32 16.93 -1.48
CA GLN A 100 15.36 16.70 -2.54
C GLN A 100 14.16 17.61 -2.32
N MET A 101 13.78 18.35 -3.34
CA MET A 101 12.73 19.37 -3.29
C MET A 101 11.59 18.97 -4.23
N TYR A 102 10.38 19.04 -3.71
CA TYR A 102 9.14 18.75 -4.42
C TYR A 102 8.25 19.98 -4.37
N GLY A 103 7.77 20.46 -5.52
CA GLY A 103 6.87 21.60 -5.51
C GLY A 103 6.77 22.37 -6.81
N THR A 104 6.17 23.54 -6.69
CA THR A 104 6.10 24.57 -7.73
C THR A 104 7.48 24.96 -8.23
N LYS A 105 7.53 25.45 -9.47
CA LYS A 105 8.77 25.94 -10.09
C LYS A 105 9.44 27.01 -9.20
N ASP A 106 8.66 27.97 -8.71
CA ASP A 106 9.15 29.04 -7.85
C ASP A 106 9.76 28.49 -6.55
N PHE A 107 9.20 27.42 -5.98
CA PHE A 107 9.77 26.79 -4.80
C PHE A 107 11.12 26.12 -5.08
N ILE A 108 11.25 25.38 -6.19
CA ILE A 108 12.49 24.65 -6.51
C ILE A 108 13.64 25.56 -6.99
N GLU A 109 13.32 26.77 -7.44
CA GLU A 109 14.29 27.78 -7.89
C GLU A 109 14.82 28.65 -6.73
N LYS A 110 14.17 28.61 -5.56
CA LYS A 110 14.64 29.31 -4.35
C LYS A 110 15.97 28.78 -3.82
N GLY A 111 16.69 29.65 -3.10
CA GLY A 111 17.89 29.26 -2.38
C GLY A 111 17.59 28.29 -1.22
N PHE A 112 18.54 27.43 -0.88
CA PHE A 112 18.37 26.38 0.13
C PHE A 112 17.91 26.90 1.51
N SER A 113 18.42 28.06 1.94
CA SER A 113 18.01 28.71 3.19
C SER A 113 16.54 29.14 3.19
N GLU A 114 15.98 29.49 2.03
CA GLU A 114 14.57 29.85 1.90
C GLU A 114 13.68 28.60 1.82
N VAL A 115 14.14 27.56 1.11
CA VAL A 115 13.47 26.25 1.04
C VAL A 115 13.32 25.63 2.43
N THR A 116 14.37 25.66 3.26
CA THR A 116 14.30 25.13 4.64
C THR A 116 13.34 25.91 5.55
N ARG A 117 13.16 27.20 5.30
CA ARG A 117 12.23 28.08 6.04
C ARG A 117 10.78 27.91 5.60
N SER A 118 10.55 27.81 4.29
CA SER A 118 9.21 27.80 3.69
C SER A 118 8.66 26.40 3.40
N GLY A 119 9.54 25.41 3.24
CA GLY A 119 9.18 24.03 2.95
C GLY A 119 8.85 23.19 4.18
N ILE A 120 8.20 22.06 3.93
CA ILE A 120 7.78 21.05 4.91
C ILE A 120 8.58 19.78 4.70
N SER A 121 9.00 19.17 5.80
CA SER A 121 9.82 17.96 5.77
C SER A 121 9.28 16.93 6.76
N LEU A 122 8.39 16.05 6.28
CA LEU A 122 7.82 15.00 7.12
C LEU A 122 8.76 13.80 7.25
N GLN A 123 8.72 13.06 8.36
CA GLN A 123 9.48 11.82 8.51
C GLN A 123 9.09 10.76 7.48
N LEU A 124 7.80 10.67 7.12
CA LEU A 124 7.38 9.74 6.08
C LEU A 124 8.00 10.06 4.71
N MET A 125 8.31 11.33 4.42
CA MET A 125 9.02 11.72 3.19
C MET A 125 10.51 11.35 3.20
N LYS A 126 11.01 10.84 4.32
CA LYS A 126 12.42 10.47 4.54
C LYS A 126 12.63 8.96 4.59
N VAL A 127 11.59 8.17 4.35
CA VAL A 127 11.68 6.69 4.33
C VAL A 127 12.60 6.16 3.24
N ASP A 128 12.71 6.91 2.12
CA ASP A 128 13.63 6.61 1.01
C ASP A 128 15.11 6.71 1.42
N ARG A 129 15.44 7.23 2.62
CA ARG A 129 16.81 7.22 3.16
C ARG A 129 17.41 5.81 3.25
N TYR A 130 16.58 4.77 3.24
CA TYR A 130 16.99 3.38 3.41
C TYR A 130 16.62 2.49 2.22
N GLN A 131 16.00 3.03 1.17
CA GLN A 131 15.65 2.26 -0.03
C GLN A 131 16.04 2.99 -1.31
N GLY A 132 16.86 2.31 -2.12
CA GLY A 132 16.95 2.56 -3.55
C GLY A 132 18.17 3.31 -4.06
N ILE A 133 18.27 3.22 -5.38
CA ILE A 133 19.32 3.59 -6.36
C ILE A 133 20.09 4.89 -6.04
N SER A 134 19.44 5.87 -5.39
CA SER A 134 20.04 7.17 -5.06
C SER A 134 21.29 7.07 -4.19
N SER A 135 21.37 6.08 -3.29
CA SER A 135 22.54 5.96 -2.41
C SER A 135 23.78 5.45 -3.14
N PHE A 136 23.59 4.55 -4.13
CA PHE A 136 24.69 3.99 -4.94
C PHE A 136 25.11 4.91 -6.07
N GLU A 137 24.16 5.36 -6.88
CA GLU A 137 24.45 6.19 -8.05
C GLU A 137 24.89 7.62 -7.66
N LEU A 138 24.31 8.18 -6.59
CA LEU A 138 24.63 9.53 -6.14
C LEU A 138 25.71 9.56 -5.03
N LYS A 139 26.28 8.40 -4.68
CA LYS A 139 27.27 8.22 -3.60
C LYS A 139 26.82 8.81 -2.26
N THR A 140 25.52 8.76 -1.96
CA THR A 140 24.93 9.31 -0.74
C THR A 140 24.75 8.26 0.37
N PHE A 141 25.33 7.05 0.27
CA PHE A 141 25.25 6.03 1.32
C PHE A 141 25.60 6.52 2.74
N SER A 142 26.55 7.44 2.85
CA SER A 142 26.97 8.02 4.13
C SER A 142 26.26 9.33 4.48
N LYS A 143 25.35 9.82 3.61
CA LYS A 143 24.78 11.16 3.71
C LYS A 143 23.25 11.14 3.60
N GLN A 144 22.59 11.66 4.63
CA GLN A 144 21.13 11.71 4.67
C GLN A 144 20.61 12.79 3.74
N VAL A 145 19.93 12.38 2.66
CA VAL A 145 19.14 13.32 1.85
C VAL A 145 17.92 13.77 2.65
N THR A 146 17.71 15.08 2.73
CA THR A 146 16.52 15.66 3.38
C THR A 146 15.53 16.14 2.36
N THR A 147 14.30 15.66 2.51
CA THR A 147 13.21 15.98 1.58
C THR A 147 12.42 17.20 2.05
N TYR A 148 12.18 18.14 1.15
CA TYR A 148 11.32 19.31 1.38
C TYR A 148 10.22 19.34 0.32
N ALA A 149 9.01 19.67 0.75
CA ALA A 149 7.89 19.95 -0.13
C ALA A 149 7.32 21.34 0.15
N ASP A 150 6.91 22.05 -0.89
CA ASP A 150 5.94 23.13 -0.71
C ASP A 150 4.54 22.56 -0.47
N ALA A 151 3.59 23.44 -0.17
CA ALA A 151 2.28 23.02 0.26
C ALA A 151 1.48 22.28 -0.87
N PRO A 152 1.55 22.64 -2.18
CA PRO A 152 0.89 21.85 -3.23
C PRO A 152 1.46 20.43 -3.36
N ALA A 153 2.79 20.29 -3.33
CA ALA A 153 3.41 18.97 -3.35
C ALA A 153 3.07 18.17 -2.10
N LEU A 154 3.01 18.82 -0.93
CA LEU A 154 2.64 18.15 0.31
C LEU A 154 1.19 17.67 0.29
N LEU A 155 0.27 18.46 -0.26
CA LEU A 155 -1.13 18.05 -0.40
C LEU A 155 -1.21 16.77 -1.25
N LEU A 156 -0.62 16.75 -2.45
CA LEU A 156 -0.57 15.55 -3.28
C LEU A 156 0.05 14.36 -2.55
N PHE A 157 1.17 14.58 -1.85
CA PHE A 157 1.83 13.55 -1.07
C PHE A 157 0.88 12.93 -0.03
N LEU A 158 0.18 13.75 0.76
CA LEU A 158 -0.74 13.26 1.79
C LEU A 158 -1.94 12.51 1.21
N LEU A 159 -2.48 12.99 0.08
CA LEU A 159 -3.55 12.28 -0.63
C LEU A 159 -3.07 10.89 -1.09
N GLY A 160 -1.83 10.80 -1.59
CA GLY A 160 -1.22 9.52 -1.92
C GLY A 160 -1.05 8.61 -0.72
N VAL A 161 -0.60 9.15 0.42
CA VAL A 161 -0.46 8.38 1.67
C VAL A 161 -1.81 7.80 2.11
N LEU A 162 -2.88 8.60 2.06
CA LEU A 162 -4.24 8.17 2.40
C LEU A 162 -4.76 7.11 1.43
N SER A 163 -4.54 7.32 0.12
CA SER A 163 -4.96 6.40 -0.93
C SER A 163 -4.30 5.03 -0.81
N THR A 164 -3.01 5.00 -0.47
CA THR A 164 -2.19 3.79 -0.44
C THR A 164 -2.25 3.03 0.89
N PHE A 165 -2.59 3.70 2.00
CA PHE A 165 -2.58 3.08 3.32
C PHE A 165 -3.63 1.97 3.47
N SER A 166 -3.17 0.76 3.80
CA SER A 166 -4.00 -0.42 3.93
C SER A 166 -4.42 -0.67 5.38
N VAL A 167 -3.43 -0.99 6.23
CA VAL A 167 -3.65 -1.45 7.59
C VAL A 167 -2.40 -1.16 8.43
N ARG A 168 -2.62 -1.00 9.72
CA ARG A 168 -1.56 -0.96 10.73
C ARG A 168 -1.65 -2.18 11.63
N ARG A 169 -0.50 -2.79 11.91
CA ARG A 169 -0.37 -3.84 12.90
C ARG A 169 0.79 -3.54 13.85
N SER A 170 0.49 -3.18 15.09
CA SER A 170 1.50 -2.75 16.06
C SER A 170 2.32 -1.54 15.57
N ALA A 171 3.57 -1.73 15.18
CA ALA A 171 4.46 -0.70 14.62
C ALA A 171 4.58 -0.78 13.08
N GLU A 172 3.94 -1.76 12.46
CA GLU A 172 3.98 -2.03 11.03
C GLU A 172 2.84 -1.30 10.32
N LEU A 173 3.16 -0.65 9.21
CA LEU A 173 2.26 0.07 8.34
C LEU A 173 2.38 -0.56 6.94
N TYR A 174 1.25 -0.92 6.35
CA TYR A 174 1.20 -1.54 5.04
C TYR A 174 0.58 -0.57 4.03
N PHE A 175 1.27 -0.37 2.91
CA PHE A 175 0.86 0.52 1.83
C PHE A 175 0.81 -0.25 0.51
N ILE A 176 -0.22 -0.01 -0.30
CA ILE A 176 -0.38 -0.61 -1.63
C ILE A 176 -0.17 0.47 -2.68
N PHE A 177 0.77 0.25 -3.59
CA PHE A 177 1.05 1.15 -4.70
C PHE A 177 0.85 0.43 -6.02
N LEU A 178 0.52 1.18 -7.06
CA LEU A 178 0.72 0.73 -8.42
C LEU A 178 2.23 0.54 -8.71
N GLY A 179 2.54 -0.39 -9.59
CA GLY A 179 3.88 -0.53 -10.15
C GLY A 179 4.23 0.72 -10.96
N THR A 180 5.51 1.09 -11.00
CA THR A 180 5.94 2.32 -11.70
C THR A 180 5.63 2.31 -13.19
N THR A 181 5.55 1.13 -13.80
CA THR A 181 5.15 0.92 -15.20
C THR A 181 3.67 1.19 -15.45
N GLU A 182 2.83 1.20 -14.41
CA GLU A 182 1.38 1.38 -14.55
C GLU A 182 0.96 2.85 -14.57
N TYR A 183 1.75 3.77 -13.99
CA TYR A 183 1.34 5.17 -13.83
C TYR A 183 0.96 5.85 -15.14
N ALA A 184 1.69 5.58 -16.23
CA ALA A 184 1.37 6.16 -17.54
C ALA A 184 -0.01 5.74 -18.06
N SER A 185 -0.41 4.48 -17.83
CA SER A 185 -1.74 4.00 -18.19
C SER A 185 -2.81 4.44 -17.20
N ALA A 186 -2.49 4.44 -15.90
CA ALA A 186 -3.39 4.86 -14.85
C ALA A 186 -3.78 6.35 -14.97
N VAL A 187 -2.94 7.21 -15.54
CA VAL A 187 -3.33 8.61 -15.82
C VAL A 187 -4.49 8.69 -16.82
N ASN A 188 -4.58 7.76 -17.78
CA ASN A 188 -5.66 7.74 -18.76
C ASN A 188 -6.93 7.06 -18.21
N GLU A 189 -6.78 6.11 -17.29
CA GLU A 189 -7.88 5.31 -16.72
C GLU A 189 -7.77 5.22 -15.18
N PRO A 190 -7.79 6.36 -14.45
CA PRO A 190 -7.47 6.38 -13.02
C PRO A 190 -8.46 5.56 -12.20
N THR A 191 -9.76 5.63 -12.52
CA THR A 191 -10.83 4.90 -11.82
C THR A 191 -10.59 3.39 -11.81
N LEU A 192 -10.22 2.79 -12.95
CA LEU A 192 -10.04 1.34 -13.05
C LEU A 192 -8.84 0.86 -12.22
N TYR A 193 -7.73 1.59 -12.31
CA TYR A 193 -6.51 1.28 -11.55
C TYR A 193 -6.69 1.47 -10.04
N LEU A 194 -7.31 2.58 -9.64
CA LEU A 194 -7.61 2.85 -8.23
C LEU A 194 -8.62 1.84 -7.68
N ASN A 195 -9.60 1.39 -8.46
CA ASN A 195 -10.54 0.36 -8.04
C ASN A 195 -9.83 -0.95 -7.70
N ILE A 196 -8.98 -1.46 -8.60
CA ILE A 196 -8.17 -2.68 -8.35
C ILE A 196 -7.32 -2.52 -7.09
N LYS A 197 -6.60 -1.39 -6.97
CA LYS A 197 -5.77 -1.09 -5.81
C LYS A 197 -6.60 -1.05 -4.51
N ASN A 198 -7.79 -0.46 -4.55
CA ASN A 198 -8.69 -0.36 -3.40
C ASN A 198 -9.22 -1.72 -2.95
N ILE A 199 -9.53 -2.62 -3.89
CA ILE A 199 -9.90 -4.00 -3.56
C ILE A 199 -8.71 -4.73 -2.93
N ILE A 200 -7.51 -4.64 -3.52
CA ILE A 200 -6.29 -5.23 -2.96
C ILE A 200 -5.99 -4.69 -1.56
N ARG A 201 -6.13 -3.39 -1.35
CA ARG A 201 -5.98 -2.73 -0.05
C ARG A 201 -6.94 -3.28 0.99
N ARG A 202 -8.19 -3.56 0.61
CA ARG A 202 -9.17 -4.22 1.48
C ARG A 202 -8.75 -5.67 1.79
N GLU A 203 -8.35 -6.44 0.78
CA GLU A 203 -7.92 -7.83 0.98
C GLU A 203 -6.67 -7.95 1.85
N VAL A 204 -5.69 -7.05 1.69
CA VAL A 204 -4.50 -7.03 2.54
C VAL A 204 -4.88 -6.72 3.99
N ARG A 205 -5.77 -5.75 4.22
CA ARG A 205 -6.29 -5.47 5.56
C ARG A 205 -6.93 -6.70 6.19
N ASN A 206 -7.89 -7.30 5.48
CA ASN A 206 -8.61 -8.48 5.96
C ASN A 206 -7.64 -9.63 6.26
N ALA A 207 -6.70 -9.90 5.36
CA ALA A 207 -5.74 -10.98 5.52
C ALA A 207 -4.82 -10.79 6.74
N VAL A 208 -4.33 -9.56 6.97
CA VAL A 208 -3.50 -9.23 8.13
C VAL A 208 -4.29 -9.33 9.44
N GLU A 209 -5.56 -8.93 9.43
CA GLU A 209 -6.45 -9.03 10.60
C GLU A 209 -6.79 -10.47 10.94
N GLU A 210 -7.18 -11.29 9.96
CA GLU A 210 -7.51 -12.71 10.11
C GLU A 210 -6.31 -13.54 10.61
N MET A 211 -5.13 -13.28 10.02
CA MET A 211 -3.89 -13.95 10.41
C MET A 211 -3.24 -13.34 11.66
N ASN A 212 -3.87 -12.30 12.24
CA ASN A 212 -3.38 -11.59 13.42
C ASN A 212 -1.94 -11.04 13.25
N GLY A 213 -1.53 -10.79 12.00
CA GLY A 213 -0.16 -10.51 11.57
C GLY A 213 0.03 -10.77 10.08
N TRP A 214 1.23 -10.51 9.58
CA TRP A 214 1.57 -10.74 8.17
C TRP A 214 2.03 -12.18 7.93
N PHE A 215 1.40 -12.85 6.97
CA PHE A 215 1.79 -14.18 6.49
C PHE A 215 1.80 -14.16 4.95
N ASP A 216 3.00 -14.16 4.37
CA ASP A 216 3.24 -13.92 2.94
C ASP A 216 2.35 -14.79 2.04
N GLU A 217 2.35 -16.10 2.28
CA GLU A 217 1.61 -17.07 1.48
C GLU A 217 0.11 -16.82 1.51
N TYR A 218 -0.44 -16.51 2.68
CA TYR A 218 -1.88 -16.25 2.83
C TYR A 218 -2.29 -14.93 2.17
N VAL A 219 -1.56 -13.84 2.42
CA VAL A 219 -1.86 -12.54 1.82
C VAL A 219 -1.81 -12.62 0.29
N TYR A 220 -0.78 -13.28 -0.26
CA TYR A 220 -0.64 -13.46 -1.70
C TYR A 220 -1.82 -14.26 -2.29
N LEU A 221 -2.16 -15.39 -1.67
CA LEU A 221 -3.27 -16.23 -2.13
C LEU A 221 -4.62 -15.52 -2.05
N ARG A 222 -4.86 -14.73 -1.00
CA ARG A 222 -6.07 -13.93 -0.83
C ARG A 222 -6.27 -12.91 -1.93
N ILE A 223 -5.20 -12.22 -2.31
CA ILE A 223 -5.25 -11.28 -3.43
C ILE A 223 -5.48 -12.04 -4.74
N LEU A 224 -4.74 -13.11 -4.96
CA LEU A 224 -4.76 -13.84 -6.23
C LEU A 224 -6.09 -14.52 -6.51
N PHE A 225 -6.72 -15.07 -5.48
CA PHE A 225 -8.03 -15.73 -5.56
C PHE A 225 -9.19 -14.82 -5.18
N ASN A 226 -9.04 -13.51 -5.37
CA ASN A 226 -10.16 -12.59 -5.24
C ASN A 226 -10.81 -12.35 -6.61
N LYS A 227 -12.06 -12.76 -6.73
CA LYS A 227 -12.84 -12.61 -7.97
C LYS A 227 -13.01 -11.17 -8.43
N GLU A 228 -13.29 -10.24 -7.50
CA GLU A 228 -13.46 -8.81 -7.84
C GLU A 228 -12.16 -8.22 -8.42
N ILE A 229 -11.00 -8.64 -7.91
CA ILE A 229 -9.68 -8.25 -8.46
C ILE A 229 -9.51 -8.80 -9.87
N ILE A 230 -9.79 -10.09 -10.09
CA ILE A 230 -9.64 -10.73 -11.40
C ILE A 230 -10.56 -10.08 -12.44
N GLU A 231 -11.83 -9.88 -12.11
CA GLU A 231 -12.81 -9.24 -12.99
C GLU A 231 -12.39 -7.80 -13.33
N SER A 232 -12.00 -7.03 -12.31
CA SER A 232 -11.54 -5.65 -12.49
C SER A 232 -10.26 -5.58 -13.34
N ALA A 233 -9.33 -6.52 -13.15
CA ALA A 233 -8.10 -6.58 -13.93
C ALA A 233 -8.35 -7.01 -15.39
N LYS A 234 -9.30 -7.92 -15.64
CA LYS A 234 -9.72 -8.29 -17.01
C LYS A 234 -10.30 -7.10 -17.77
N ASN A 235 -11.00 -6.19 -17.09
CA ASN A 235 -11.57 -4.98 -17.70
C ASN A 235 -10.50 -3.99 -18.20
N LEU A 236 -9.27 -4.02 -17.66
CA LEU A 236 -8.16 -3.21 -18.18
C LEU A 236 -7.63 -3.70 -19.54
N MET A 237 -8.06 -4.86 -20.03
CA MET A 237 -7.60 -5.48 -21.29
C MET A 237 -6.07 -5.69 -21.39
N LYS A 238 -5.35 -5.61 -20.27
CA LYS A 238 -3.91 -5.85 -20.18
C LYS A 238 -3.62 -7.29 -19.81
N GLU A 239 -2.44 -7.79 -20.17
CA GLU A 239 -1.98 -9.15 -19.79
C GLU A 239 -1.66 -9.25 -18.30
N ALA A 240 -1.18 -8.15 -17.72
CA ALA A 240 -0.81 -8.07 -16.32
C ALA A 240 -1.07 -6.67 -15.76
N VAL A 241 -1.38 -6.62 -14.46
CA VAL A 241 -1.43 -5.38 -13.68
C VAL A 241 -0.39 -5.50 -12.58
N ASN A 242 0.57 -4.57 -12.55
CA ASN A 242 1.64 -4.58 -11.57
C ASN A 242 1.34 -3.62 -10.42
N LEU A 243 1.51 -4.12 -9.21
CA LEU A 243 1.39 -3.40 -7.96
C LEU A 243 2.57 -3.76 -7.06
N ARG A 244 2.67 -3.09 -5.92
CA ARG A 244 3.60 -3.46 -4.87
C ARG A 244 3.01 -3.19 -3.50
N ILE A 245 3.38 -4.03 -2.54
CA ILE A 245 2.98 -3.91 -1.14
C ILE A 245 4.22 -3.54 -0.34
N VAL A 246 4.20 -2.36 0.25
CA VAL A 246 5.32 -1.81 1.00
C VAL A 246 5.02 -1.87 2.49
N LYS A 247 5.91 -2.51 3.23
CA LYS A 247 5.88 -2.59 4.70
C LYS A 247 6.84 -1.56 5.28
N ILE A 248 6.29 -0.60 6.03
CA ILE A 248 7.04 0.42 6.76
C ILE A 248 6.93 0.15 8.25
N LEU A 249 8.04 0.16 8.98
CA LEU A 249 8.05 0.06 10.44
C LEU A 249 8.42 1.40 11.06
N ARG A 250 7.82 1.68 12.22
CA ARG A 250 8.24 2.77 13.09
C ARG A 250 9.29 2.31 14.09
N GLU A 251 10.46 2.95 14.03
CA GLU A 251 11.56 2.80 14.98
C GLU A 251 11.82 4.14 15.69
N GLY A 252 11.26 4.30 16.89
CA GLY A 252 11.31 5.55 17.64
C GLY A 252 10.60 6.70 16.92
N GLN A 253 11.38 7.69 16.46
CA GLN A 253 10.92 8.84 15.67
C GLN A 253 11.21 8.70 14.17
N THR A 254 11.67 7.53 13.73
CA THR A 254 12.00 7.26 12.32
C THR A 254 11.08 6.20 11.74
N LEU A 255 10.83 6.32 10.44
CA LEU A 255 10.10 5.34 9.65
C LEU A 255 11.09 4.73 8.66
N LYS A 256 11.08 3.40 8.54
CA LYS A 256 11.96 2.66 7.62
C LYS A 256 11.15 1.66 6.83
N VAL A 257 11.51 1.47 5.57
CA VAL A 257 10.92 0.41 4.76
C VAL A 257 11.64 -0.90 5.05
N TYR A 258 10.88 -1.93 5.38
CA TYR A 258 11.39 -3.28 5.71
C TYR A 258 11.24 -4.25 4.56
N ALA A 259 10.13 -4.12 3.83
CA ALA A 259 9.84 -4.99 2.70
C ALA A 259 9.11 -4.21 1.61
N ASP A 260 9.41 -4.59 0.37
CA ASP A 260 8.74 -4.13 -0.84
C ASP A 260 8.40 -5.38 -1.66
N TYR A 261 7.16 -5.84 -1.55
CA TYR A 261 6.69 -7.06 -2.18
C TYR A 261 6.09 -6.73 -3.55
N PRO A 262 6.70 -7.17 -4.67
CA PRO A 262 6.08 -7.02 -5.97
C PRO A 262 4.84 -7.90 -6.07
N LEU A 263 3.79 -7.38 -6.69
CA LEU A 263 2.54 -8.08 -6.92
C LEU A 263 2.14 -7.94 -8.38
N THR A 264 2.06 -9.06 -9.09
CA THR A 264 1.62 -9.08 -10.49
C THR A 264 0.34 -9.89 -10.60
N ILE A 265 -0.73 -9.25 -11.04
CA ILE A 265 -2.01 -9.91 -11.33
C ILE A 265 -2.02 -10.28 -12.82
N LEU A 266 -1.88 -11.56 -13.12
CA LEU A 266 -1.92 -12.07 -14.49
C LEU A 266 -3.38 -12.28 -14.91
N THR A 267 -3.87 -11.50 -15.87
CA THR A 267 -5.30 -11.52 -16.25
C THR A 267 -5.67 -12.71 -17.14
N ARG A 268 -4.66 -13.31 -17.80
CA ARG A 268 -4.80 -14.42 -18.77
C ARG A 268 -4.31 -15.78 -18.24
N SER A 269 -4.18 -15.93 -16.93
CA SER A 269 -3.83 -17.24 -16.35
C SER A 269 -5.02 -18.18 -16.42
N LYS A 270 -4.77 -19.43 -16.82
CA LYS A 270 -5.80 -20.50 -16.84
C LYS A 270 -6.45 -20.73 -15.47
N LEU A 271 -5.73 -20.45 -14.38
CA LEU A 271 -6.27 -20.56 -13.01
C LEU A 271 -7.42 -19.60 -12.75
N PHE A 272 -7.54 -18.50 -13.51
CA PHE A 272 -8.54 -17.46 -13.31
C PHE A 272 -9.60 -17.44 -14.41
N GLU A 273 -9.62 -18.44 -15.29
CA GLU A 273 -10.67 -18.61 -16.29
C GLU A 273 -11.97 -19.09 -15.63
N ASN A 274 -11.88 -20.01 -14.66
CA ASN A 274 -13.02 -20.48 -13.87
C ASN A 274 -13.17 -19.67 -12.58
N LEU A 275 -14.10 -18.72 -12.56
CA LEU A 275 -14.36 -17.87 -11.39
C LEU A 275 -15.02 -18.62 -10.22
N ASP A 276 -15.73 -19.71 -10.48
CA ASP A 276 -16.31 -20.54 -9.41
C ASP A 276 -15.22 -21.29 -8.65
N LEU A 277 -14.17 -21.75 -9.35
CA LEU A 277 -12.97 -22.31 -8.74
C LEU A 277 -12.24 -21.27 -7.88
N VAL A 278 -12.10 -20.04 -8.38
CA VAL A 278 -11.51 -18.92 -7.62
C VAL A 278 -12.28 -18.69 -6.31
N ASP A 279 -13.60 -18.56 -6.38
CA ASP A 279 -14.47 -18.36 -5.21
C ASP A 279 -14.38 -19.55 -4.23
N CYS A 280 -14.29 -20.78 -4.74
CA CYS A 280 -14.12 -21.98 -3.93
C CYS A 280 -12.78 -21.99 -3.18
N ILE A 281 -11.67 -21.68 -3.87
CA ILE A 281 -10.35 -21.59 -3.25
C ILE A 281 -10.33 -20.51 -2.18
N ASN A 282 -10.89 -19.34 -2.47
CA ASN A 282 -10.97 -18.24 -1.52
C ASN A 282 -11.77 -18.61 -0.26
N SER A 283 -12.93 -19.25 -0.44
CA SER A 283 -13.75 -19.76 0.67
C SER A 283 -13.00 -20.82 1.50
N SER A 284 -12.17 -21.64 0.85
CA SER A 284 -11.35 -22.62 1.56
C SER A 284 -10.25 -21.95 2.38
N LEU A 285 -9.61 -20.90 1.85
CA LEU A 285 -8.64 -20.07 2.59
C LEU A 285 -9.27 -19.44 3.84
N ASP A 286 -10.46 -18.84 3.70
CA ASP A 286 -11.24 -18.30 4.82
C ASP A 286 -11.44 -19.34 5.93
N SER A 287 -11.80 -20.57 5.55
CA SER A 287 -12.11 -21.64 6.49
C SER A 287 -10.91 -22.07 7.34
N VAL A 288 -9.68 -21.96 6.81
CA VAL A 288 -8.46 -22.41 7.49
C VAL A 288 -7.70 -21.29 8.20
N ALA A 289 -7.98 -20.03 7.89
CA ALA A 289 -7.25 -18.86 8.38
C ALA A 289 -7.16 -18.81 9.91
N GLY A 290 -8.28 -19.01 10.62
CA GLY A 290 -8.33 -18.94 12.08
C GLY A 290 -7.45 -19.99 12.77
N CYS A 291 -7.38 -21.20 12.22
CA CYS A 291 -6.53 -22.28 12.75
C CYS A 291 -5.05 -22.00 12.47
N ALA A 292 -4.71 -21.59 11.24
CA ALA A 292 -3.35 -21.24 10.86
C ALA A 292 -2.81 -20.05 11.67
N SER A 293 -3.62 -19.01 11.86
CA SER A 293 -3.33 -17.82 12.68
C SER A 293 -2.91 -18.20 14.11
N ARG A 294 -3.64 -19.12 14.75
CA ARG A 294 -3.29 -19.62 16.09
C ARG A 294 -1.96 -20.35 16.12
N PHE A 295 -1.69 -21.19 15.10
CA PHE A 295 -0.44 -21.93 14.99
C PHE A 295 0.77 -21.00 14.86
N ILE A 296 0.68 -20.01 13.95
CA ILE A 296 1.73 -19.00 13.72
C ILE A 296 1.97 -18.17 14.98
N ALA A 297 0.92 -17.89 15.76
CA ALA A 297 1.03 -17.22 17.05
C ALA A 297 1.63 -18.08 18.17
N GLY A 298 2.18 -19.26 17.85
CA GLY A 298 2.85 -20.14 18.81
C GLY A 298 1.89 -20.90 19.72
N LYS A 299 0.62 -21.08 19.33
CA LYS A 299 -0.33 -21.98 20.02
C LYS A 299 -0.34 -23.32 19.28
N PRO A 300 0.56 -24.27 19.63
CA PRO A 300 0.68 -25.53 18.90
C PRO A 300 -0.61 -26.34 18.98
N GLY A 301 -0.93 -27.04 17.90
CA GLY A 301 -2.07 -27.94 17.79
C GLY A 301 -2.14 -28.54 16.38
N GLU A 302 -2.60 -29.78 16.26
CA GLU A 302 -2.67 -30.50 14.99
C GLU A 302 -3.55 -29.77 13.96
N GLU A 303 -4.69 -29.23 14.41
CA GLU A 303 -5.59 -28.40 13.57
C GLU A 303 -4.85 -27.22 12.93
N GLY A 304 -4.03 -26.53 13.73
CA GLY A 304 -3.27 -25.37 13.29
C GLY A 304 -2.13 -25.74 12.35
N TYR A 305 -1.46 -26.87 12.58
CA TYR A 305 -0.42 -27.41 11.70
C TYR A 305 -0.98 -27.75 10.32
N HIS A 306 -2.07 -28.51 10.25
CA HIS A 306 -2.69 -28.89 8.97
C HIS A 306 -3.23 -27.67 8.22
N ALA A 307 -3.84 -26.71 8.90
CA ALA A 307 -4.28 -25.45 8.28
C ALA A 307 -3.11 -24.64 7.69
N TYR A 308 -2.01 -24.50 8.45
CA TYR A 308 -0.80 -23.83 7.99
C TYR A 308 -0.18 -24.53 6.78
N MET A 309 -0.07 -25.86 6.84
CA MET A 309 0.48 -26.67 5.75
C MET A 309 -0.41 -26.59 4.51
N ALA A 310 -1.73 -26.61 4.66
CA ALA A 310 -2.65 -26.43 3.53
C ALA A 310 -2.36 -25.11 2.79
N ILE A 311 -2.31 -23.98 3.51
CA ILE A 311 -2.01 -22.67 2.88
C ILE A 311 -0.66 -22.72 2.14
N LYS A 312 0.38 -23.27 2.77
CA LYS A 312 1.70 -23.42 2.13
C LYS A 312 1.65 -24.27 0.86
N LYS A 313 0.97 -25.41 0.90
CA LYS A 313 0.88 -26.31 -0.26
C LYS A 313 0.10 -25.68 -1.41
N LEU A 314 -0.98 -24.95 -1.12
CA LEU A 314 -1.70 -24.18 -2.13
C LEU A 314 -0.83 -23.09 -2.74
N TYR A 315 -0.07 -22.36 -1.92
CA TYR A 315 0.90 -21.36 -2.40
C TYR A 315 1.97 -21.99 -3.31
N MET A 316 2.53 -23.14 -2.92
CA MET A 316 3.51 -23.86 -3.74
C MET A 316 2.91 -24.33 -5.07
N TYR A 317 1.66 -24.82 -5.07
CA TYR A 317 0.94 -25.18 -6.29
C TYR A 317 0.79 -23.98 -7.22
N VAL A 318 0.31 -22.84 -6.72
CA VAL A 318 0.13 -21.62 -7.52
C VAL A 318 1.42 -21.15 -8.18
N ASN A 319 2.55 -21.23 -7.46
CA ASN A 319 3.83 -20.75 -7.98
C ASN A 319 4.51 -21.73 -8.95
N THR A 320 4.20 -23.03 -8.87
CA THR A 320 4.93 -24.06 -9.63
C THR A 320 4.07 -24.84 -10.62
N PHE A 321 2.74 -24.73 -10.51
CA PHE A 321 1.76 -25.57 -11.20
C PHE A 321 2.00 -27.08 -11.02
N ASN A 322 2.70 -27.49 -9.96
CA ASN A 322 2.98 -28.90 -9.71
C ASN A 322 1.78 -29.56 -8.99
N PRO A 323 1.10 -30.53 -9.64
CA PRO A 323 -0.12 -31.15 -9.10
C PRO A 323 0.11 -31.91 -7.78
N THR A 324 1.34 -32.30 -7.47
CA THR A 324 1.68 -32.91 -6.18
C THR A 324 1.34 -31.98 -5.01
N PHE A 325 1.59 -30.68 -5.15
CA PHE A 325 1.25 -29.72 -4.08
C PHE A 325 -0.27 -29.53 -3.93
N LEU A 326 -1.03 -29.66 -5.02
CA LEU A 326 -2.49 -29.65 -4.96
C LEU A 326 -3.03 -30.91 -4.26
N ALA A 327 -2.45 -32.07 -4.53
CA ALA A 327 -2.80 -33.31 -3.83
C ALA A 327 -2.48 -33.23 -2.33
N GLU A 328 -1.30 -32.70 -1.98
CA GLU A 328 -0.91 -32.46 -0.60
C GLU A 328 -1.85 -31.45 0.09
N TYR A 329 -2.21 -30.36 -0.57
CA TYR A 329 -3.21 -29.41 -0.06
C TYR A 329 -4.52 -30.11 0.31
N ASN A 330 -5.08 -30.91 -0.59
CA ASN A 330 -6.33 -31.63 -0.34
C ASN A 330 -6.19 -32.64 0.81
N ARG A 331 -5.03 -33.29 0.95
CA ARG A 331 -4.74 -34.16 2.10
C ARG A 331 -4.77 -33.38 3.41
N GLU A 332 -4.14 -32.21 3.49
CA GLU A 332 -4.15 -31.39 4.70
C GLU A 332 -5.57 -30.90 5.05
N ILE A 333 -6.38 -30.55 4.04
CA ILE A 333 -7.80 -30.21 4.24
C ILE A 333 -8.61 -31.41 4.77
N ALA A 334 -8.35 -32.62 4.25
CA ALA A 334 -9.01 -33.85 4.73
C ALA A 334 -8.70 -34.12 6.21
N MET A 335 -7.41 -34.04 6.58
CA MET A 335 -6.98 -34.21 7.97
C MET A 335 -7.64 -33.17 8.88
N LEU A 336 -7.70 -31.91 8.44
CA LEU A 336 -8.36 -30.86 9.20
C LEU A 336 -9.86 -31.14 9.39
N ARG A 337 -10.57 -31.69 8.38
CA ARG A 337 -11.99 -32.07 8.53
C ARG A 337 -12.19 -33.19 9.55
N GLU A 338 -11.30 -34.18 9.58
CA GLU A 338 -11.37 -35.31 10.53
C GLU A 338 -11.24 -34.85 11.98
N LEU A 339 -10.38 -33.85 12.23
CA LEU A 339 -10.15 -33.28 13.57
C LEU A 339 -11.34 -32.48 14.13
N LYS A 340 -12.35 -32.14 13.32
CA LYS A 340 -13.51 -31.30 13.71
C LYS A 340 -13.11 -30.04 14.48
N PRO A 341 -12.27 -29.19 13.86
CA PRO A 341 -11.59 -28.09 14.53
C PRO A 341 -12.55 -27.06 15.10
N LYS A 342 -12.27 -26.62 16.32
CA LYS A 342 -13.07 -25.57 16.99
C LYS A 342 -12.78 -24.17 16.44
N CYS A 343 -11.69 -24.00 15.69
CA CYS A 343 -11.27 -22.74 15.10
C CYS A 343 -11.88 -22.45 13.73
N VAL A 344 -12.67 -23.37 13.18
CA VAL A 344 -13.26 -23.25 11.84
C VAL A 344 -14.71 -22.77 11.93
N LYS A 345 -15.02 -21.67 11.24
CA LYS A 345 -16.38 -21.10 11.19
C LYS A 345 -17.32 -21.90 10.26
N GLU A 346 -16.79 -22.43 9.16
CA GLU A 346 -17.52 -23.23 8.17
C GLU A 346 -16.67 -24.42 7.72
N ARG A 347 -17.27 -25.60 7.48
CA ARG A 347 -16.50 -26.78 7.06
C ARG A 347 -15.65 -26.46 5.82
N PRO A 348 -14.31 -26.69 5.85
CA PRO A 348 -13.43 -26.40 4.71
C PRO A 348 -13.93 -27.16 3.50
N LYS A 349 -13.95 -26.59 2.29
CA LYS A 349 -14.45 -27.28 1.07
C LYS A 349 -13.30 -27.99 0.33
N PHE A 350 -13.55 -29.16 -0.25
CA PHE A 350 -12.56 -29.78 -1.15
C PHE A 350 -12.63 -29.10 -2.52
N LEU A 351 -11.49 -29.02 -3.20
CA LEU A 351 -11.47 -28.52 -4.58
C LEU A 351 -12.08 -29.51 -5.58
N TYR A 352 -12.25 -30.78 -5.21
CA TYR A 352 -12.91 -31.80 -6.04
C TYR A 352 -14.38 -32.06 -5.65
N GLU A 353 -14.99 -31.27 -4.77
CA GLU A 353 -16.44 -31.34 -4.55
C GLU A 353 -17.15 -30.67 -5.74
N GLN A 354 -18.29 -31.22 -6.22
CA GLN A 354 -19.06 -30.84 -7.43
C GLN A 354 -19.34 -29.34 -7.68
N LYS A 355 -19.04 -28.44 -6.72
CA LYS A 355 -19.14 -26.99 -6.88
C LYS A 355 -17.79 -26.31 -7.22
N CYS A 356 -16.72 -27.08 -7.31
CA CYS A 356 -15.34 -26.59 -7.48
C CYS A 356 -14.58 -27.29 -8.63
N GLU A 357 -15.20 -28.26 -9.32
CA GLU A 357 -14.65 -28.91 -10.52
C GLU A 357 -14.82 -28.08 -11.80
#